data_AF-A0AAW2B1T7-F1
#
_entry.id   AF-A0AAW2B1T7-F1
#
_cell.length_a   1.000
_cell.length_b   1.000
_cell.length_c   1.000
_cell.angle_alpha   90.00
_cell.angle_beta   90.00
_cell.angle_gamma   90.00
#
_symmetry.space_group_name_H-M   'P 1'
#
loop_
_entity.id
_entity.type
_entity.pdbx_description
1 polymer ?
#
loop_
_entity_poly.entity_id
_entity_poly.type
_entity_poly.pdbx_seq_one_letter_code
_entity_poly.pdbx_strand_id
1 'polypeptide(L)'
;MKEAMAHLPNPDDAGDRFATELMTFCQEFSPTLNELRRIMMAKLGGMNWHKISAELPAADHRQSHVNWHHASNDGYRAAVTGLTETVRRAFPERIDMSRVSHCRQEPGESVQVYYERLYSVFCKHSGLKEPADRGDRPTTWESCLANSLLNGLRPEISQA
;
A
#
# COMPACT_ATOMS: atom_id res chain seq x y z
N MET A 1 -19.54 -6.16 8.32
CA MET A 1 -18.51 -5.15 8.70
C MET A 1 -17.18 -5.80 9.13
N LYS A 2 -17.14 -6.69 10.14
CA LYS A 2 -15.90 -7.41 10.51
C LYS A 2 -15.26 -8.23 9.37
N GLU A 3 -16.07 -8.91 8.56
CA GLU A 3 -15.57 -9.69 7.41
C GLU A 3 -15.03 -8.79 6.30
N ALA A 4 -15.76 -7.74 5.93
CA ALA A 4 -15.29 -6.73 4.96
C ALA A 4 -13.94 -6.10 5.37
N MET A 5 -13.69 -5.90 6.67
CA MET A 5 -12.41 -5.42 7.17
C MET A 5 -11.26 -6.43 7.11
N ALA A 6 -11.57 -7.73 7.14
CA ALA A 6 -10.53 -8.76 7.02
C ALA A 6 -9.81 -8.64 5.69
N HIS A 7 -10.50 -8.14 4.66
CA HIS A 7 -9.97 -7.95 3.31
C HIS A 7 -9.07 -6.71 3.16
N LEU A 8 -9.12 -5.73 4.08
CA LEU A 8 -8.19 -4.59 4.03
C LEU A 8 -6.74 -5.10 4.17
N PRO A 9 -5.78 -4.58 3.41
CA PRO A 9 -4.38 -5.04 3.47
C PRO A 9 -3.72 -4.68 4.81
N ASN A 10 -2.47 -5.12 4.99
CA ASN A 10 -1.64 -4.61 6.08
C ASN A 10 -1.06 -3.24 5.67
N PRO A 11 -1.32 -2.16 6.43
CA PRO A 11 -0.81 -0.84 6.06
C PRO A 11 0.73 -0.73 6.13
N ASP A 12 1.42 -1.55 6.94
CA ASP A 12 2.89 -1.58 6.95
C ASP A 12 3.49 -2.12 5.64
N ASP A 13 2.72 -2.91 4.87
CA ASP A 13 3.14 -3.48 3.59
C ASP A 13 2.63 -2.67 2.38
N ALA A 14 1.51 -1.95 2.54
CA ALA A 14 0.85 -1.26 1.43
C ALA A 14 -0.05 -0.11 1.93
N GLY A 15 0.56 0.95 2.49
CA GLY A 15 -0.18 2.08 3.07
C GLY A 15 -1.09 2.82 2.08
N ASP A 16 -0.64 3.03 0.83
CA ASP A 16 -1.47 3.67 -0.20
C ASP A 16 -2.66 2.79 -0.62
N ARG A 17 -2.41 1.49 -0.81
CA ARG A 17 -3.47 0.52 -1.10
C ARG A 17 -4.47 0.43 0.04
N PHE A 18 -3.99 0.40 1.28
CA PHE A 18 -4.85 0.42 2.47
C PHE A 18 -5.74 1.66 2.49
N ALA A 19 -5.16 2.85 2.28
CA ALA A 19 -5.91 4.11 2.27
C ALA A 19 -6.98 4.12 1.16
N THR A 20 -6.66 3.58 -0.01
CA THR A 20 -7.59 3.47 -1.14
C THR A 20 -8.74 2.52 -0.81
N GLU A 21 -8.45 1.30 -0.34
CA GLU A 21 -9.48 0.34 0.03
C GLU A 21 -10.31 0.81 1.24
N LEU A 22 -9.72 1.55 2.17
CA LEU A 22 -10.43 2.18 3.29
C LEU A 22 -11.45 3.22 2.80
N MET A 23 -11.10 4.02 1.79
CA MET A 23 -12.02 4.98 1.18
C MET A 23 -13.22 4.25 0.55
N THR A 24 -12.95 3.21 -0.25
CA THR A 24 -14.01 2.38 -0.87
C THR A 24 -14.90 1.75 0.20
N PHE A 25 -14.31 1.18 1.25
CA PHE A 25 -15.05 0.63 2.38
C PHE A 25 -15.98 1.67 3.03
N CYS A 26 -15.53 2.92 3.20
CA CYS A 26 -16.38 3.97 3.77
C CYS A 26 -17.51 4.40 2.83
N GLN A 27 -17.31 4.33 1.52
CA GLN A 27 -18.37 4.60 0.53
C GLN A 27 -19.43 3.50 0.49
N GLU A 28 -19.04 2.24 0.70
CA GLU A 28 -19.94 1.08 0.64
C GLU A 28 -20.71 0.86 1.95
N PHE A 29 -20.04 0.98 3.10
CA PHE A 29 -20.59 0.59 4.39
C PHE A 29 -20.96 1.78 5.28
N SER A 30 -20.55 3.00 4.91
CA SER A 30 -20.89 4.26 5.59
C SER A 30 -20.75 4.23 7.12
N PRO A 31 -19.66 3.68 7.69
CA PRO A 31 -19.49 3.61 9.14
C PRO A 31 -19.44 5.01 9.74
N THR A 32 -19.93 5.19 10.95
CA THR A 32 -19.66 6.39 11.75
C THR A 32 -18.16 6.52 12.02
N LEU A 33 -17.65 7.73 12.30
CA LEU A 33 -16.24 7.88 12.67
C LEU A 33 -15.89 7.13 13.96
N ASN A 34 -16.82 7.01 14.90
CA ASN A 34 -16.61 6.21 16.10
C ASN A 34 -16.49 4.71 15.81
N GLU A 35 -17.27 4.17 14.88
CA GLU A 35 -17.08 2.81 14.39
C GLU A 35 -15.73 2.69 13.68
N LEU A 36 -15.41 3.63 12.80
CA LEU A 36 -14.15 3.67 12.06
C LEU A 36 -12.93 3.70 12.99
N ARG A 37 -12.98 4.44 14.11
CA ARG A 37 -11.94 4.42 15.15
C ARG A 37 -11.73 3.03 15.74
N ARG A 38 -12.81 2.36 16.15
CA ARG A 38 -12.73 1.01 16.75
C ARG A 38 -12.18 0.00 15.74
N ILE A 39 -12.64 0.12 14.50
CA ILE A 39 -12.19 -0.64 13.33
C ILE A 39 -10.69 -0.47 13.13
N MET A 40 -10.22 0.77 13.03
CA MET A 40 -8.82 1.10 12.79
C MET A 40 -7.92 0.68 13.95
N MET A 41 -8.36 0.88 15.19
CA MET A 41 -7.64 0.41 16.39
C MET A 41 -7.48 -1.11 16.38
N ALA A 42 -8.52 -1.86 16.01
CA ALA A 42 -8.45 -3.32 15.91
C ALA A 42 -7.55 -3.79 14.75
N LYS A 43 -7.55 -3.08 13.61
CA LYS A 43 -6.78 -3.45 12.42
C LYS A 43 -5.29 -3.12 12.55
N LEU A 44 -4.97 -1.95 13.10
CA LEU A 44 -3.60 -1.47 13.27
C LEU A 44 -2.93 -2.06 14.51
N GLY A 45 -3.71 -2.39 15.54
CA GLY A 45 -3.17 -2.67 16.86
C GLY A 45 -2.62 -1.41 17.53
N GLY A 46 -2.27 -1.52 18.83
CA GLY A 46 -1.93 -0.38 19.67
C GLY A 46 -0.76 0.47 19.14
N MET A 47 0.33 -0.16 18.71
CA MET A 47 1.54 0.58 18.26
C MET A 47 1.30 1.44 17.01
N ASN A 48 0.60 0.88 16.01
CA ASN A 48 0.34 1.56 14.75
C ASN A 48 -0.84 2.54 14.87
N TRP A 49 -1.79 2.31 15.78
CA TRP A 49 -2.89 3.23 16.07
C TRP A 49 -2.39 4.61 16.50
N HIS A 50 -1.38 4.67 17.35
CA HIS A 50 -0.81 5.94 17.83
C HIS A 50 -0.28 6.84 16.70
N LYS A 51 0.11 6.26 15.55
CA LYS A 51 0.61 7.03 14.40
C LYS A 51 -0.48 7.88 13.73
N ILE A 52 -1.76 7.50 13.89
CA ILE A 52 -2.88 8.15 13.20
C ILE A 52 -3.89 8.77 14.15
N SER A 53 -3.94 8.33 15.40
CA SER A 53 -5.02 8.65 16.33
C SER A 53 -5.11 10.14 16.70
N ALA A 54 -3.98 10.84 16.68
CA ALA A 54 -3.90 12.26 17.04
C ALA A 54 -4.56 13.19 16.00
N GLU A 55 -4.66 12.73 14.75
CA GLU A 55 -5.17 13.55 13.64
C GLU A 55 -6.65 13.28 13.34
N LEU A 56 -7.27 12.31 14.02
CA LEU A 56 -8.67 11.97 13.83
C LEU A 56 -9.61 13.02 14.43
N PRO A 57 -10.58 13.56 13.66
CA PRO A 57 -11.49 14.61 14.15
C PRO A 57 -12.28 14.15 15.37
N ALA A 58 -12.23 14.87 16.50
CA ALA A 58 -12.93 14.50 17.74
C ALA A 58 -14.45 14.32 17.55
N ALA A 59 -15.06 15.15 16.70
CA ALA A 59 -16.47 15.08 16.36
C ALA A 59 -16.83 13.76 15.66
N ASP A 60 -17.95 13.15 16.07
CA ASP A 60 -18.47 11.97 15.39
C ASP A 60 -19.23 12.40 14.13
N HIS A 61 -18.62 12.16 12.97
CA HIS A 61 -19.29 12.36 11.68
C HIS A 61 -19.92 11.06 11.20
N ARG A 62 -21.05 11.19 10.52
CA ARG A 62 -21.76 10.10 9.85
C ARG A 62 -22.35 10.57 8.54
N GLN A 63 -22.54 9.64 7.61
CA GLN A 63 -23.25 9.92 6.37
C GLN A 63 -24.70 10.35 6.68
N SER A 64 -25.10 11.50 6.13
CA SER A 64 -26.42 12.09 6.37
C SER A 64 -27.37 11.91 5.18
N HIS A 65 -26.85 11.56 4.01
CA HIS A 65 -27.63 11.37 2.78
C HIS A 65 -27.13 10.16 1.99
N VAL A 66 -28.03 9.44 1.33
CA VAL A 66 -27.72 8.18 0.59
C VAL A 66 -26.70 8.39 -0.54
N ASN A 67 -26.80 9.49 -1.28
CA ASN A 67 -25.79 9.86 -2.27
C ASN A 67 -24.53 10.39 -1.58
N TRP A 68 -23.41 9.66 -1.71
CA TRP A 68 -22.09 10.03 -1.18
C TRP A 68 -21.68 11.47 -1.52
N HIS A 69 -21.93 11.91 -2.76
CA HIS A 69 -21.53 13.23 -3.25
C HIS A 69 -22.47 14.37 -2.86
N HIS A 70 -23.51 14.11 -2.07
CA HIS A 70 -24.42 15.15 -1.61
C HIS A 70 -23.72 16.11 -0.62
N ALA A 71 -24.02 17.41 -0.70
CA ALA A 71 -23.38 18.45 0.12
C ALA A 71 -23.53 18.22 1.63
N SER A 72 -24.64 17.61 2.07
CA SER A 72 -24.85 17.25 3.48
C SER A 72 -23.82 16.26 4.04
N ASN A 73 -23.09 15.55 3.16
CA ASN A 73 -22.05 14.61 3.56
C ASN A 73 -20.66 15.25 3.62
N ASP A 74 -20.50 16.56 3.34
CA ASP A 74 -19.21 17.23 3.26
C ASP A 74 -18.32 16.99 4.48
N GLY A 75 -18.88 17.13 5.70
CA GLY A 75 -18.11 16.90 6.94
C GLY A 75 -17.66 15.44 7.10
N TYR A 76 -18.50 14.48 6.75
CA TYR A 76 -18.16 13.05 6.81
C TYR A 76 -17.10 12.70 5.76
N ARG A 77 -17.29 13.15 4.52
CA ARG A 77 -16.33 12.99 3.42
C ARG A 77 -14.97 13.61 3.77
N ALA A 78 -14.96 14.83 4.30
CA ALA A 78 -13.71 15.49 4.71
C ALA A 78 -12.98 14.69 5.80
N ALA A 79 -13.70 14.13 6.76
CA ALA A 79 -13.10 13.32 7.81
C ALA A 79 -12.54 11.98 7.28
N VAL A 80 -13.26 11.29 6.40
CA VAL A 80 -12.77 10.06 5.76
C VAL A 80 -11.55 10.34 4.89
N THR A 81 -11.60 11.40 4.06
CA THR A 81 -10.44 11.82 3.26
C THR A 81 -9.24 12.15 4.13
N GLY A 82 -9.44 12.94 5.19
CA GLY A 82 -8.38 13.28 6.15
C GLY A 82 -7.74 12.03 6.75
N LEU A 83 -8.54 11.06 7.20
CA LEU A 83 -8.03 9.80 7.71
C LEU A 83 -7.21 9.03 6.66
N THR A 84 -7.68 8.93 5.41
CA THR A 84 -6.95 8.22 4.36
C THR A 84 -5.60 8.88 4.05
N GLU A 85 -5.53 10.21 4.08
CA GLU A 85 -4.28 10.95 3.92
C GLU A 85 -3.34 10.77 5.11
N THR A 86 -3.87 10.79 6.34
CA THR A 86 -3.11 10.47 7.55
C THR A 86 -2.50 9.07 7.48
N VAL A 87 -3.26 8.08 7.01
CA VAL A 87 -2.73 6.71 6.79
C VAL A 87 -1.60 6.73 5.78
N ARG A 88 -1.77 7.35 4.60
CA ARG A 88 -0.71 7.42 3.58
C ARG A 88 0.58 8.01 4.14
N ARG A 89 0.47 9.08 4.94
CA ARG A 89 1.63 9.72 5.57
C ARG A 89 2.26 8.87 6.69
N ALA A 90 1.45 8.20 7.51
CA ALA A 90 1.91 7.36 8.61
C ALA A 90 2.54 6.04 8.15
N PHE A 91 2.15 5.57 6.97
CA PHE A 91 2.58 4.32 6.37
C PHE A 91 3.06 4.55 4.93
N PRO A 92 4.15 5.32 4.72
CA PRO A 92 4.68 5.54 3.39
C PRO A 92 5.18 4.21 2.81
N GLU A 93 5.20 4.10 1.48
CA GLU A 93 5.86 2.99 0.81
C GLU A 93 7.30 2.87 1.31
N ARG A 94 7.63 1.72 1.90
CA ARG A 94 8.96 1.48 2.44
C ARG A 94 9.92 1.22 1.29
N ILE A 95 10.62 2.27 0.86
CA ILE A 95 11.79 2.12 0.00
C ILE A 95 12.87 1.40 0.81
N ASP A 96 13.07 0.14 0.50
CA ASP A 96 14.12 -0.69 1.06
C ASP A 96 14.92 -1.33 -0.07
N MET A 97 15.73 -0.49 -0.72
CA MET A 97 16.62 -0.94 -1.79
C MET A 97 17.67 -1.96 -1.30
N SER A 98 17.87 -2.09 0.02
CA SER A 98 18.71 -3.14 0.56
C SER A 98 18.08 -4.52 0.37
N ARG A 99 16.76 -4.66 0.55
CA ARG A 99 16.06 -5.93 0.28
C ARG A 99 16.13 -6.31 -1.19
N VAL A 100 16.00 -5.33 -2.07
CA VAL A 100 16.13 -5.53 -3.52
C VAL A 100 17.56 -5.97 -3.88
N SER A 101 18.58 -5.30 -3.36
CA SER A 101 19.98 -5.61 -3.68
C SER A 101 20.48 -6.94 -3.10
N HIS A 102 19.93 -7.38 -1.97
CA HIS A 102 20.23 -8.69 -1.37
C HIS A 102 19.44 -9.84 -2.00
N CYS A 103 18.44 -9.55 -2.85
CA CYS A 103 17.74 -10.58 -3.60
C CYS A 103 18.64 -11.06 -4.75
N ARG A 104 19.47 -12.08 -4.49
CA ARG A 104 20.39 -12.70 -5.45
C ARG A 104 19.90 -14.09 -5.85
N GLN A 105 20.26 -14.57 -7.04
CA GLN A 105 19.95 -15.90 -7.51
C GLN A 105 20.67 -16.96 -6.65
N GLU A 106 19.91 -17.91 -6.12
CA GLU A 106 20.42 -18.98 -5.26
C GLU A 106 21.11 -20.11 -6.07
N PRO A 107 22.00 -20.91 -5.45
CA PRO A 107 22.58 -22.08 -6.09
C PRO A 107 21.49 -23.08 -6.52
N GLY A 108 21.46 -23.41 -7.82
CA GLY A 108 20.45 -24.32 -8.40
C GLY A 108 19.09 -23.69 -8.69
N GLU A 109 18.87 -22.42 -8.35
CA GLU A 109 17.66 -21.68 -8.73
C GLU A 109 17.72 -21.32 -10.22
N SER A 110 16.62 -21.55 -10.95
CA SER A 110 16.53 -21.13 -12.35
C SER A 110 16.40 -19.61 -12.45
N VAL A 111 16.78 -19.04 -13.60
CA VAL A 111 16.66 -17.59 -13.84
C VAL A 111 15.20 -17.12 -13.73
N GLN A 112 14.24 -17.94 -14.17
CA GLN A 112 12.81 -17.62 -14.10
C GLN A 112 12.32 -17.53 -12.64
N VAL A 113 12.67 -18.52 -11.81
CA VAL A 113 12.27 -18.53 -10.38
C VAL A 113 12.91 -17.36 -9.64
N TYR A 114 14.18 -17.07 -9.92
CA TYR A 114 14.85 -15.89 -9.41
C TYR A 114 14.15 -14.58 -9.84
N TYR A 115 13.80 -14.44 -11.12
CA TYR A 115 13.10 -13.26 -11.63
C TYR A 115 11.75 -13.04 -10.93
N GLU A 116 10.95 -14.08 -10.75
CA GLU A 116 9.65 -13.98 -10.07
C GLU A 116 9.80 -13.51 -8.61
N ARG A 117 10.79 -14.05 -7.90
CA ARG A 117 11.13 -13.64 -6.54
C ARG A 117 11.62 -12.20 -6.49
N LEU A 118 12.55 -11.83 -7.38
CA LEU A 118 13.08 -10.47 -7.48
C LEU A 118 11.97 -9.48 -7.83
N TYR A 119 11.10 -9.80 -8.79
CA TYR A 119 9.99 -8.94 -9.18
C TYR A 119 9.08 -8.65 -7.99
N SER A 120 8.72 -9.68 -7.22
CA SER A 120 7.92 -9.50 -5.99
C SER A 120 8.62 -8.59 -4.96
N VAL A 121 9.91 -8.82 -4.71
CA VAL A 121 10.72 -8.00 -3.79
C VAL A 121 10.85 -6.56 -4.31
N PHE A 122 11.08 -6.38 -5.61
CA PHE A 122 11.25 -5.09 -6.26
C PHE A 122 9.96 -4.27 -6.22
N CYS A 123 8.81 -4.85 -6.61
CA CYS A 123 7.53 -4.17 -6.53
C CYS A 123 7.17 -3.78 -5.09
N LYS A 124 7.59 -4.57 -4.10
CA LYS A 124 7.32 -4.28 -2.69
C LYS A 124 8.24 -3.22 -2.09
N HIS A 125 9.49 -3.12 -2.53
CA HIS A 125 10.53 -2.39 -1.81
C HIS A 125 11.24 -1.29 -2.62
N SER A 126 11.02 -1.19 -3.94
CA SER A 126 11.66 -0.15 -4.76
C SER A 126 11.06 1.24 -4.55
N GLY A 127 9.79 1.31 -4.12
CA GLY A 127 8.97 2.54 -4.13
C GLY A 127 8.77 3.11 -5.53
N LEU A 128 8.99 2.31 -6.57
CA LEU A 128 8.74 2.68 -7.95
C LEU A 128 7.39 2.11 -8.37
N LYS A 129 6.52 2.98 -8.88
CA LYS A 129 5.25 2.58 -9.45
C LYS A 129 5.46 1.86 -10.78
N GLU A 130 4.87 0.68 -10.90
CA GLU A 130 4.88 -0.07 -12.15
C GLU A 130 4.09 0.69 -13.23
N PRO A 131 4.65 0.87 -14.43
CA PRO A 131 3.96 1.54 -15.53
C PRO A 131 2.81 0.67 -16.05
N ALA A 132 1.70 1.31 -16.43
CA ALA A 132 0.54 0.64 -16.99
C ALA A 132 0.83 0.02 -18.36
N ASP A 133 1.68 0.68 -19.15
CA ASP A 133 2.10 0.23 -20.48
C ASP A 133 3.61 0.07 -20.52
N ARG A 134 4.07 -1.14 -20.87
CA ARG A 134 5.49 -1.43 -21.12
C ARG A 134 5.74 -1.35 -22.61
N GLY A 135 6.32 -0.24 -23.06
CA GLY A 135 6.63 0.02 -24.48
C GLY A 135 8.09 -0.25 -24.83
N ASP A 136 8.48 0.14 -26.06
CA ASP A 136 9.84 -0.03 -26.58
C ASP A 136 10.91 0.78 -25.81
N ARG A 137 10.50 1.82 -25.08
CA ARG A 137 11.41 2.63 -24.25
C ARG A 137 11.21 2.27 -22.78
N PRO A 138 12.20 1.66 -22.11
CA PRO A 138 12.08 1.33 -20.70
C PRO A 138 11.98 2.61 -19.87
N THR A 139 11.05 2.65 -18.93
CA THR A 139 11.01 3.72 -17.93
C THR A 139 12.09 3.49 -16.87
N THR A 140 12.16 4.37 -15.88
CA THR A 140 13.00 4.18 -14.69
C THR A 140 12.67 2.87 -13.98
N TRP A 141 11.38 2.48 -13.94
CA TRP A 141 10.95 1.24 -13.29
C TRP A 141 11.56 0.01 -13.98
N GLU A 142 11.42 -0.12 -15.31
CA GLU A 142 11.98 -1.24 -16.06
C GLU A 142 13.51 -1.25 -15.99
N SER A 143 14.15 -0.08 -16.10
CA SER A 143 15.60 0.06 -16.05
C SER A 143 16.16 -0.38 -14.70
N CYS A 144 15.51 0.01 -13.59
CA CYS A 144 15.91 -0.38 -12.25
C CYS A 144 15.70 -1.88 -11.99
N LEU A 145 14.58 -2.46 -12.46
CA LEU A 145 14.33 -3.89 -12.33
C LEU A 145 15.34 -4.70 -13.15
N ALA A 146 15.61 -4.31 -14.39
CA ALA A 146 16.60 -4.96 -15.26
C ALA A 146 18.00 -4.91 -14.65
N ASN A 147 18.42 -3.75 -14.14
CA ASN A 147 19.69 -3.62 -13.43
C ASN A 147 19.76 -4.49 -12.17
N SER A 148 18.67 -4.58 -11.40
CA SER A 148 18.61 -5.43 -10.21
C SER A 148 18.72 -6.92 -10.60
N LEU A 149 18.05 -7.31 -11.69
CA LEU A 149 18.10 -8.67 -12.24
C LEU A 149 19.53 -9.03 -12.62
N LEU A 150 20.15 -8.25 -13.51
CA LEU A 150 21.51 -8.50 -14.02
C LEU A 150 22.54 -8.55 -12.90
N ASN A 151 22.46 -7.62 -11.94
CA ASN A 151 23.41 -7.57 -10.84
C ASN A 151 23.27 -8.77 -9.90
N GLY A 152 22.07 -9.35 -9.76
CA GLY A 152 21.82 -10.45 -8.83
C GLY A 152 21.82 -11.84 -9.46
N LEU A 153 21.99 -11.94 -10.78
CA LEU A 153 22.31 -13.21 -11.43
C LEU A 153 23.61 -13.77 -10.87
N ARG A 154 23.71 -15.10 -10.88
CA ARG A 154 24.97 -15.77 -10.56
C ARG A 154 26.05 -15.37 -11.58
N PRO A 155 27.32 -15.20 -11.15
CA PRO A 155 28.41 -14.79 -12.04
C PRO A 155 28.57 -15.66 -13.28
N GLU A 156 28.32 -16.97 -13.13
CA GLU A 156 28.45 -17.95 -14.21
C GLU A 156 27.40 -17.76 -15.32
N ILE A 157 26.28 -17.11 -15.01
CA ILE A 157 25.18 -16.83 -15.94
C ILE A 157 25.29 -15.40 -16.46
N SER A 158 25.73 -14.45 -15.62
CA SER A 158 25.83 -13.04 -16.01
C SER A 158 26.97 -12.73 -16.99
N GLN A 159 27.96 -13.63 -17.11
CA GLN A 159 29.13 -13.48 -18.00
C GLN A 159 29.06 -14.35 -19.27
N ALA A 160 27.98 -15.13 -19.43
CA ALA A 160 27.71 -15.94 -20.63
C ALA A 160 27.01 -15.09 -21.71
#